data_AF-A0A3Q8WBJ7-F1
#
_entry.id   AF-A0A3Q8WBJ7-F1
#
_cell.length_a   1.000
_cell.length_b   1.000
_cell.length_c   1.000
_cell.angle_alpha   90.00
_cell.angle_beta   90.00
_cell.angle_gamma   90.00
#
_symmetry.space_group_name_H-M   'P 1'
#
loop_
_entity.id
_entity.type
_entity.pdbx_description
1 polymer ?
#
loop_
_entity_poly.entity_id
_entity_poly.type
_entity_poly.pdbx_seq_one_letter_code
_entity_poly.pdbx_strand_id
1 'polypeptide(L)' 'MPNALVLRQHLNHLRAVRRRLLASPEDPATRADLGNAAYTLCVLIGQRSTHAALQAAEQYLAARRMTPGAAPKP' A
#
# COMPACT_ATOMS: atom_id res chain seq x y z
N MET A 1 -9.07 11.27 -1.75
CA MET A 1 -7.80 10.65 -1.32
C MET A 1 -8.08 9.68 -0.17
N PRO A 2 -7.55 8.44 -0.20
CA PRO A 2 -7.87 7.41 0.78
C PRO A 2 -7.36 7.77 2.18
N ASN A 3 -7.98 7.22 3.22
CA ASN A 3 -7.51 7.36 4.59
C ASN A 3 -6.10 6.75 4.74
N ALA A 4 -5.17 7.46 5.38
CA ALA A 4 -3.80 6.98 5.60
C ALA A 4 -3.72 5.67 6.38
N LEU A 5 -4.67 5.40 7.28
CA LEU A 5 -4.70 4.17 8.05
C LEU A 5 -4.99 2.97 7.13
N VAL A 6 -6.01 3.11 6.28
CA VAL A 6 -6.38 2.15 5.24
C VAL A 6 -5.20 1.94 4.28
N LEU A 7 -4.54 3.03 3.87
CA LEU A 7 -3.39 2.94 2.98
C LEU A 7 -2.19 2.22 3.63
N ARG A 8 -1.92 2.47 4.92
CA ARG A 8 -0.90 1.73 5.68
C ARG A 8 -1.21 0.24 5.78
N GLN A 9 -2.47 -0.12 6.01
CA GLN A 9 -2.89 -1.53 6.09
C GLN A 9 -2.64 -2.24 4.75
N HIS A 10 -3.04 -1.64 3.63
CA HIS A 10 -2.81 -2.24 2.31
C HIS A 10 -1.32 -2.34 1.95
N LEU A 11 -0.50 -1.34 2.28
CA LEU A 11 0.95 -1.45 2.08
C LEU A 11 1.57 -2.57 2.94
N ASN A 12 1.13 -2.73 4.18
CA ASN A 12 1.62 -3.80 5.05
C ASN A 12 1.21 -5.18 4.52
N HIS A 13 -0.03 -5.32 4.05
CA HIS A 13 -0.51 -6.55 3.44
C HIS A 13 0.29 -6.87 2.15
N LEU A 14 0.45 -5.92 1.24
CA LEU A 14 1.25 -6.09 0.02
C LEU A 14 2.68 -6.53 0.34
N ARG A 15 3.33 -5.92 1.35
CA ARG A 15 4.68 -6.31 1.81
C ARG A 15 4.70 -7.72 2.41
N ALA A 16 3.66 -8.11 3.15
CA ALA A 16 3.55 -9.46 3.70
C ALA A 16 3.42 -10.52 2.60
N VAL A 17 2.57 -10.27 1.60
CA VAL A 17 2.39 -11.17 0.46
C VAL A 17 3.65 -11.26 -0.39
N ARG A 18 4.35 -10.14 -0.64
CA ARG A 18 5.66 -10.15 -1.33
C ARG A 18 6.67 -11.03 -0.59
N ARG A 19 6.75 -10.95 0.73
CA ARG A 19 7.65 -11.80 1.52
C ARG A 19 7.29 -13.28 1.41
N ARG A 20 6.00 -13.63 1.41
CA ARG A 20 5.56 -15.02 1.18
C ARG A 20 5.92 -15.50 -0.21
N LEU A 21 5.72 -14.66 -1.24
CA LEU A 21 6.06 -15.03 -2.61
C LEU A 21 7.56 -15.29 -2.78
N LEU A 22 8.41 -14.49 -2.12
CA LEU A 22 9.85 -14.72 -2.12
C LEU A 22 10.26 -16.02 -1.42
N ALA A 23 9.49 -16.48 -0.43
CA ALA A 23 9.72 -17.75 0.25
C ALA A 23 9.17 -18.96 -0.53
N SER A 24 8.15 -18.77 -1.37
CA SER A 24 7.50 -19.83 -2.15
C SER A 24 6.96 -19.26 -3.47
N PRO A 25 7.82 -19.06 -4.48
CA PRO A 25 7.43 -18.41 -5.74
C PRO A 25 6.48 -19.27 -6.59
N GLU A 26 6.51 -20.59 -6.39
CA GLU A 26 5.71 -21.56 -7.14
C GLU A 26 4.22 -21.47 -6.79
N ASP A 27 3.88 -21.00 -5.58
CA ASP A 27 2.51 -20.98 -5.07
C ASP A 27 1.61 -20.02 -5.88
N PRO A 28 0.64 -20.55 -6.66
CA PRO A 28 -0.24 -19.71 -7.46
C PRO A 28 -1.18 -18.85 -6.60
N ALA A 29 -1.53 -19.30 -5.39
CA ALA A 29 -2.41 -18.53 -4.50
C ALA A 29 -1.72 -17.26 -4.02
N THR A 30 -0.45 -17.37 -3.60
CA THR A 30 0.36 -16.21 -3.20
C THR A 30 0.62 -15.25 -4.37
N ARG A 31 0.78 -15.76 -5.61
CA ARG A 31 0.88 -14.91 -6.82
C ARG A 31 -0.41 -14.14 -7.09
N ALA A 32 -1.56 -14.80 -7.01
CA ALA A 32 -2.86 -14.16 -7.20
C ALA A 32 -3.12 -13.10 -6.12
N ASP A 33 -2.81 -13.41 -4.86
CA ASP A 33 -2.96 -12.49 -3.74
C ASP A 33 -2.06 -11.24 -3.92
N LEU A 34 -0.84 -11.42 -4.43
CA LEU A 34 0.05 -10.29 -4.73
C LEU A 34 -0.55 -9.38 -5.80
N GLY A 35 -1.09 -9.98 -6.87
CA GLY A 35 -1.78 -9.25 -7.93
C GLY A 35 -2.98 -8.47 -7.43
N ASN A 36 -3.81 -9.08 -6.58
CA ASN A 36 -4.99 -8.45 -6.02
C ASN A 36 -4.64 -7.29 -5.07
N ALA A 37 -3.64 -7.47 -4.21
CA ALA A 37 -3.14 -6.43 -3.33
C ALA A 37 -2.56 -5.23 -4.11
N ALA A 38 -1.82 -5.51 -5.19
CA ALA A 38 -1.28 -4.49 -6.09
C ALA A 38 -2.40 -3.73 -6.81
N TYR A 39 -3.39 -4.44 -7.36
CA TYR A 39 -4.53 -3.83 -8.03
C TYR A 39 -5.35 -2.94 -7.10
N THR A 40 -5.62 -3.41 -5.88
CA THR A 40 -6.32 -2.63 -4.85
C THR A 40 -5.57 -1.32 -4.56
N LEU A 41 -4.24 -1.37 -4.42
CA LEU A 41 -3.42 -0.18 -4.20
C LEU A 41 -3.50 0.81 -5.38
N CYS A 42 -3.46 0.30 -6.62
CA CYS A 42 -3.64 1.11 -7.83
C CYS A 42 -4.98 1.86 -7.83
N VAL A 43 -6.07 1.16 -7.52
CA VAL A 43 -7.42 1.77 -7.44
C VAL A 43 -7.50 2.82 -6.33
N LEU A 44 -6.97 2.54 -5.14
CA LEU A 44 -7.01 3.46 -4.01
C LEU A 44 -6.24 4.77 -4.27
N ILE A 45 -5.12 4.69 -4.99
CA ILE A 45 -4.28 5.85 -5.31
C ILE A 45 -4.72 6.52 -6.63
N GLY A 46 -5.49 5.83 -7.46
CA GLY A 46 -5.91 6.31 -8.78
C GLY A 46 -4.79 6.25 -9.82
N GLN A 47 -3.89 5.27 -9.71
CA GLN A 47 -2.75 5.09 -10.60
C GLN A 47 -2.88 3.80 -11.40
N ARG A 48 -2.46 3.83 -12.66
CA ARG A 48 -2.54 2.65 -13.56
C ARG A 48 -1.41 1.64 -13.35
N SER A 49 -0.32 2.08 -12.72
CA SER A 49 0.88 1.30 -12.48
C SER A 49 1.05 1.05 -10.98
N THR A 50 1.33 -0.20 -10.62
CA THR A 50 1.66 -0.58 -9.23
C THR A 50 2.85 0.20 -8.70
N HIS A 51 3.85 0.45 -9.54
CA HIS A 51 5.02 1.25 -9.16
C HIS A 51 4.63 2.70 -8.84
N ALA A 52 3.86 3.33 -9.72
CA ALA A 52 3.38 4.71 -9.50
C ALA A 52 2.47 4.80 -8.26
N ALA A 53 1.59 3.80 -8.06
CA ALA A 53 0.72 3.71 -6.90
C ALA A 53 1.52 3.58 -5.59
N LEU A 54 2.55 2.74 -5.57
CA LEU A 54 3.46 2.58 -4.44
C LEU A 54 4.18 3.88 -4.10
N GLN A 55 4.79 4.52 -5.09
CA GLN A 55 5.55 5.74 -4.89
C GLN A 55 4.65 6.87 -4.34
N ALA A 56 3.47 7.07 -4.93
CA ALA A 56 2.52 8.08 -4.46
C ALA A 56 1.97 7.75 -3.07
N ALA A 57 1.73 6.48 -2.75
CA ALA A 57 1.31 6.05 -1.43
C ALA A 57 2.38 6.34 -0.36
N GLU A 58 3.64 6.04 -0.67
CA GLU A 58 4.76 6.30 0.23
C GLU A 58 4.99 7.79 0.46
N GLN A 59 4.92 8.60 -0.60
CA GLN A 59 4.98 10.06 -0.51
C GLN A 59 3.84 10.63 0.35
N TYR A 60 2.61 10.18 0.14
CA TYR A 60 1.45 10.62 0.92
C TYR A 60 1.61 10.29 2.41
N LEU A 61 2.08 9.07 2.73
CA LEU A 61 2.31 8.68 4.11
C LEU A 61 3.51 9.38 4.74
N ALA A 62 4.55 9.70 3.97
CA ALA A 62 5.69 10.49 4.45
C ALA A 62 5.26 11.93 4.77
N ALA A 63 4.51 12.57 3.87
CA ALA A 63 3.97 13.92 4.09
C ALA A 63 3.07 14.00 5.33
N ARG A 64 2.25 12.98 5.59
CA ARG A 64 1.43 12.89 6.82
C ARG A 64 2.21 12.58 8.09
N ARG A 65 3.40 11.98 8.00
CA ARG A 65 4.31 11.82 9.15
C ARG A 65 5.07 13.10 9.46
N MET A 66 5.43 13.85 8.42
CA MET A 66 6.14 15.13 8.52
C MET A 66 5.24 16.30 8.91
N THR A 67 3.92 16.10 8.94
CA THR A 67 2.96 17.00 9.60
C THR A 67 2.62 16.47 11.00
N PRO A 68 3.50 16.65 12.01
CA PRO A 68 3.14 16.36 13.39
C PRO A 68 2.11 17.40 13.84
N GLY A 69 0.84 17.03 13.84
CA GLY A 69 -0.21 17.83 14.48
C GLY A 69 -1.04 18.69 13.53
N ALA A 70 -2.11 18.10 12.98
CA ALA A 70 -3.41 18.71 13.18
C ALA A 70 -3.95 18.14 14.51
N ALA A 71 -3.40 18.62 15.64
CA ALA A 71 -4.01 18.36 16.93
C ALA A 71 -5.33 19.15 16.98
N PRO A 72 -6.46 18.55 17.38
CA PRO A 72 -7.70 19.29 17.58
C PRO A 72 -7.48 20.31 18.70
N LYS A 73 -7.74 21.59 18.41
CA LYS A 73 -7.67 22.68 19.38
C LYS A 73 -8.95 22.64 20.25
N PRO A 74 -8.85 22.62 21.59
CA PRO A 74 -10.01 22.81 22.45
C PRO A 74 -10.57 24.24 22.33
#